data_AF-A0A2W5RBV5-F1
#
_entry.id   AF-A0A2W5RBV5-F1
#
_cell.length_a   1.000
_cell.length_b   1.000
_cell.length_c   1.000
_cell.angle_alpha   90.00
_cell.angle_beta   90.00
_cell.angle_gamma   90.00
#
_symmetry.space_group_name_H-M   'P 1'
#
loop_
_entity.id
_entity.type
_entity.pdbx_description
1 polymer ?
#
loop_
_entity_poly.entity_id
_entity_poly.type
_entity_poly.pdbx_seq_one_letter_code
_entity_poly.pdbx_strand_id
1 'polypeptide(L)'
;MIERASEFGASAAVPLTPGDTTHMSAGDMLRQAREAHGLHVEVVAAALKVPPQKLEALEADDIDALPDPVFARALAASVARALRIDPAPVLAKLPGAPQAALAEADRSMSGNIRQHPHRGAGRQPQGRLLPRPLLALVAVLLIGAAAVFWLPQSVFDGAGGWLTKLTDRQGTSSATGSSESAPAPAAPPGMVVEPVVAAAASAGAAAPAAEAVPAAPAPAPEPAAAPGDMLVLTAARGESWITVSEAGGKVLLRRLVASGETVKLSGSLPLSVVVGRASNVDVLVRGKAFDLAPLAKSGGVARFEVKS
;
A
#
# COMPACT_ATOMS: atom_id res chain seq x y z
N MET A 1 -29.71 -3.92 36.98
CA MET A 1 -28.50 -4.73 37.25
C MET A 1 -27.74 -4.85 35.94
N ILE A 2 -26.97 -3.80 35.61
CA ILE A 2 -25.49 -3.74 35.73
C ILE A 2 -24.87 -4.58 34.59
N GLU A 3 -24.62 -3.95 33.44
CA GLU A 3 -23.28 -3.46 33.04
C GLU A 3 -22.21 -4.56 32.99
N ARG A 4 -21.84 -4.96 31.77
CA ARG A 4 -20.48 -5.40 31.45
C ARG A 4 -19.94 -4.52 30.34
N ALA A 5 -19.59 -3.30 30.73
CA ALA A 5 -18.71 -2.43 29.98
C ALA A 5 -17.26 -2.93 30.13
N SER A 6 -16.49 -2.80 29.04
CA SER A 6 -15.05 -2.49 29.06
C SER A 6 -14.12 -3.32 29.97
N GLU A 7 -13.66 -4.48 29.51
CA GLU A 7 -12.46 -5.14 30.05
C GLU A 7 -11.19 -4.94 29.21
N PHE A 8 -11.25 -4.19 28.10
CA PHE A 8 -10.03 -3.73 27.43
C PHE A 8 -9.52 -2.45 28.10
N GLY A 9 -9.05 -2.63 29.34
CA GLY A 9 -8.27 -1.64 30.05
C GLY A 9 -7.03 -1.25 29.25
N ALA A 10 -6.74 0.05 29.24
CA ALA A 10 -5.53 0.63 28.69
C ALA A 10 -4.30 0.03 29.40
N SER A 11 -3.78 -1.08 28.86
CA SER A 11 -2.50 -1.62 29.29
C SER A 11 -1.42 -0.72 28.74
N ALA A 12 -0.83 0.08 29.64
CA ALA A 12 0.36 0.88 29.36
C ALA A 12 1.44 0.01 28.69
N ALA A 13 2.17 0.60 27.75
CA ALA A 13 3.34 -0.02 27.16
C ALA A 13 4.26 -0.48 28.28
N VAL A 14 4.59 -1.77 28.31
CA VAL A 14 5.54 -2.29 29.31
C VAL A 14 6.89 -1.70 28.93
N PRO A 15 7.50 -0.85 29.78
CA PRO A 15 8.86 -0.41 29.52
C PRO A 15 9.74 -1.65 29.54
N LEU A 16 10.59 -1.79 28.52
CA LEU A 16 11.70 -2.72 28.59
C LEU A 16 12.44 -2.43 29.89
N THR A 17 12.62 -3.44 30.74
CA THR A 17 13.33 -3.31 32.02
C THR A 17 14.64 -2.54 31.77
N PRO A 18 14.92 -1.43 32.48
CA PRO A 18 16.12 -0.64 32.27
C PRO A 18 17.34 -1.39 32.80
N GLY A 19 17.78 -2.39 32.05
CA GLY A 19 19.07 -3.06 32.17
C GLY A 19 19.72 -3.06 30.79
N ASP A 20 20.88 -2.43 30.68
CA ASP A 20 21.88 -2.57 29.61
C ASP A 20 21.42 -2.57 28.14
N THR A 21 20.28 -1.98 27.79
CA THR A 21 19.93 -1.75 26.38
C THR A 21 20.86 -0.75 25.70
N THR A 22 21.82 -0.14 26.40
CA THR A 22 22.87 0.72 25.83
C THR A 22 23.77 -0.05 24.88
N HIS A 23 24.15 -1.30 25.22
CA HIS A 23 25.08 -2.12 24.45
C HIS A 23 24.43 -3.08 23.46
N MET A 24 23.12 -3.32 23.57
CA MET A 24 22.40 -4.24 22.67
C MET A 24 22.22 -3.66 21.27
N SER A 25 22.27 -4.49 20.23
CA SER A 25 21.91 -4.08 18.87
C SER A 25 20.39 -3.83 18.73
N ALA A 26 19.93 -3.35 17.58
CA ALA A 26 18.50 -3.18 17.34
C ALA A 26 17.80 -4.55 17.23
N GLY A 27 18.43 -5.50 16.55
CA GLY A 27 17.97 -6.87 16.42
C GLY A 27 17.87 -7.59 17.76
N ASP A 28 18.89 -7.47 18.62
CA ASP A 28 18.90 -8.08 19.95
C ASP A 28 17.77 -7.56 20.84
N MET A 29 17.46 -6.26 20.76
CA MET A 29 16.35 -5.68 21.51
C MET A 29 14.99 -6.26 21.07
N LEU A 30 14.80 -6.46 19.77
CA LEU A 30 13.57 -7.06 19.23
C LEU A 30 13.48 -8.55 19.58
N ARG A 31 14.59 -9.29 19.47
CA ARG A 31 14.69 -10.70 19.84
C ARG A 31 14.39 -10.91 21.33
N GLN A 32 15.03 -10.15 22.19
CA GLN A 32 14.83 -10.23 23.64
C GLN A 32 13.38 -9.92 24.01
N ALA A 33 12.78 -8.89 23.41
CA ALA A 33 11.37 -8.57 23.62
C ALA A 33 10.46 -9.72 23.18
N ARG A 34 10.72 -10.31 22.00
CA ARG A 34 9.96 -11.46 21.49
C ARG A 34 10.05 -12.66 22.43
N GLU A 35 11.26 -12.98 22.90
CA GLU A 35 11.51 -14.09 23.82
C GLU A 35 10.90 -13.86 25.20
N ALA A 36 10.90 -12.61 25.69
CA ALA A 36 10.20 -12.23 26.92
C ALA A 36 8.68 -12.44 26.83
N HIS A 37 8.12 -12.33 25.63
CA HIS A 37 6.72 -12.70 25.35
C HIS A 37 6.51 -14.20 25.10
N GLY A 38 7.56 -15.03 25.10
CA GLY A 38 7.48 -16.46 24.84
C GLY A 38 7.05 -16.79 23.40
N LEU A 39 7.24 -15.86 22.46
CA LEU A 39 6.80 -16.03 21.07
C LEU A 39 7.92 -16.57 20.19
N HIS A 40 7.58 -17.51 19.31
CA HIS A 40 8.49 -17.95 18.25
C HIS A 40 8.51 -16.92 17.10
N VAL A 41 9.62 -16.83 16.37
CA VAL A 41 9.77 -15.89 15.24
C VAL A 41 8.66 -16.04 14.20
N GLU A 42 8.27 -17.28 13.91
CA GLU A 42 7.18 -17.66 13.01
C GLU A 42 5.82 -17.05 13.40
N VAL A 43 5.53 -16.97 14.69
CA VAL A 43 4.25 -16.44 15.19
C VAL A 43 4.16 -14.94 14.94
N VAL A 44 5.25 -14.21 15.20
CA VAL A 44 5.33 -12.76 14.96
C VAL A 44 5.34 -12.47 13.46
N ALA A 45 6.08 -13.25 12.69
CA ALA A 45 6.15 -13.15 11.23
C ALA A 45 4.76 -13.35 10.59
N ALA A 46 4.02 -14.37 11.01
CA ALA A 46 2.66 -14.63 10.55
C ALA A 46 1.69 -13.50 10.94
N ALA A 47 1.76 -13.01 12.18
CA ALA A 47 0.92 -11.90 12.65
C ALA A 47 1.16 -10.61 11.84
N LEU A 48 2.42 -10.34 11.47
CA LEU A 48 2.80 -9.17 10.69
C LEU A 48 2.69 -9.36 9.17
N LYS A 49 2.38 -10.58 8.70
CA LYS A 49 2.38 -10.96 7.28
C LYS A 49 3.72 -10.70 6.58
N VAL A 50 4.80 -11.01 7.28
CA VAL A 50 6.17 -10.87 6.78
C VAL A 50 6.80 -12.27 6.73
N PRO A 51 7.57 -12.62 5.69
CA PRO A 51 8.29 -13.90 5.65
C PRO A 51 9.21 -14.07 6.87
N PRO A 52 9.30 -15.26 7.47
CA PRO A 52 10.09 -15.49 8.69
C PRO A 52 11.56 -15.12 8.49
N GLN A 53 12.13 -15.47 7.33
CA GLN A 53 13.50 -15.12 6.94
C GLN A 53 13.81 -13.62 7.04
N LYS A 54 12.84 -12.74 6.75
CA LYS A 54 13.05 -11.28 6.87
C LYS A 54 13.01 -10.80 8.31
N LEU A 55 12.20 -11.44 9.16
CA LEU A 55 12.18 -11.13 10.58
C LEU A 55 13.45 -11.64 11.27
N GLU A 56 13.94 -12.81 10.89
CA GLU A 56 15.23 -13.36 11.33
C GLU A 56 16.39 -12.46 10.91
N ALA A 57 16.42 -12.00 9.66
CA ALA A 57 17.43 -11.05 9.18
C ALA A 57 17.41 -9.75 10.00
N LEU A 58 16.22 -9.22 10.32
CA LEU A 58 16.09 -8.04 11.17
C LEU A 58 16.60 -8.30 12.60
N GLU A 59 16.27 -9.45 13.19
CA GLU A 59 16.77 -9.84 14.53
C GLU A 59 18.27 -10.15 14.57
N ALA A 60 18.88 -10.44 13.42
CA ALA A 60 20.32 -10.65 13.27
C ALA A 60 21.09 -9.37 12.87
N ASP A 61 20.40 -8.22 12.79
CA ASP A 61 20.92 -6.95 12.26
C ASP A 61 21.51 -7.05 10.84
N ASP A 62 21.09 -8.05 10.07
CA ASP A 62 21.43 -8.23 8.66
C ASP A 62 20.49 -7.38 7.79
N ILE A 63 20.76 -6.08 7.77
CA ILE A 63 19.95 -5.10 7.04
C ILE A 63 20.13 -5.24 5.53
N ASP A 64 21.26 -5.77 5.08
CA ASP A 64 21.57 -5.96 3.65
C ASP A 64 20.77 -7.12 3.04
N ALA A 65 20.35 -8.10 3.84
CA ALA A 65 19.41 -9.15 3.43
C ALA A 65 17.96 -8.66 3.29
N LEU A 66 17.64 -7.44 3.76
CA LEU A 66 16.34 -6.81 3.60
C LEU A 66 16.28 -6.00 2.29
N PRO A 67 15.09 -5.78 1.69
CA PRO A 67 14.98 -5.07 0.41
C PRO A 67 15.60 -3.68 0.41
N ASP A 68 15.46 -2.93 1.51
CA ASP A 68 16.03 -1.61 1.71
C ASP A 68 16.03 -1.24 3.21
N PRO A 69 16.88 -0.28 3.66
CA PRO A 69 16.95 0.12 5.06
C PRO A 69 15.67 0.82 5.57
N VAL A 70 14.84 1.40 4.69
CA VAL A 70 13.56 2.01 5.07
C VAL A 70 12.56 0.91 5.45
N PHE A 71 12.55 -0.20 4.72
CA PHE A 71 11.78 -1.40 5.03
C PHE A 71 12.21 -1.99 6.37
N ALA A 72 13.52 -2.10 6.63
CA ALA A 72 14.03 -2.59 7.91
C ALA A 72 13.51 -1.76 9.10
N ARG A 73 13.54 -0.43 8.98
CA ARG A 73 12.97 0.47 10.00
C ARG A 73 11.46 0.32 10.14
N ALA A 74 10.72 0.26 9.04
CA ALA A 74 9.27 0.10 9.06
C ALA A 74 8.88 -1.23 9.72
N LEU A 75 9.62 -2.30 9.41
CA LEU A 75 9.44 -3.61 10.01
C LEU A 75 9.75 -3.57 11.51
N ALA A 76 10.90 -3.02 11.92
CA ALA A 76 11.26 -2.86 13.32
C ALA A 76 10.21 -2.06 14.11
N ALA A 77 9.70 -0.96 13.55
CA ALA A 77 8.62 -0.20 14.15
C ALA A 77 7.33 -1.02 14.29
N SER A 78 7.01 -1.84 13.29
CA SER A 78 5.85 -2.73 13.31
C SER A 78 5.99 -3.82 14.38
N VAL A 79 7.15 -4.47 14.46
CA VAL A 79 7.47 -5.50 15.47
C VAL A 79 7.41 -4.90 16.88
N ALA A 80 8.02 -3.74 17.10
CA ALA A 80 7.97 -3.06 18.40
C ALA A 80 6.53 -2.76 18.85
N ARG A 81 5.66 -2.32 17.93
CA ARG A 81 4.24 -2.09 18.22
C ARG A 81 3.49 -3.39 18.51
N ALA A 82 3.77 -4.45 17.76
CA ALA A 82 3.15 -5.77 17.97
C ALA A 82 3.51 -6.37 19.33
N LEU A 83 4.77 -6.21 19.75
CA LEU A 83 5.29 -6.62 21.06
C LEU A 83 5.03 -5.58 22.17
N ARG A 84 4.32 -4.48 21.88
CA ARG A 84 3.98 -3.44 22.86
C ARG A 84 5.19 -2.81 23.58
N ILE A 85 6.34 -2.74 22.92
CA ILE A 85 7.55 -2.07 23.40
C ILE A 85 7.71 -0.70 22.73
N ASP A 86 8.48 0.20 23.36
CA ASP A 86 8.77 1.51 22.77
C ASP A 86 9.63 1.35 21.50
N PRO A 87 9.17 1.83 20.32
CA PRO A 87 9.95 1.76 19.09
C PRO A 87 11.12 2.74 19.04
N ALA A 88 11.10 3.83 19.81
CA ALA A 88 12.12 4.88 19.75
C ALA A 88 13.56 4.37 19.97
N PRO A 89 13.86 3.59 21.02
CA PRO A 89 15.23 3.13 21.26
C PRO A 89 15.72 2.10 20.23
N VAL A 90 14.84 1.27 19.66
CA VAL A 90 15.19 0.33 18.58
C VAL A 90 15.49 1.10 17.29
N LEU A 91 14.63 2.05 16.93
CA LEU A 91 14.77 2.86 15.72
C LEU A 91 15.95 3.83 15.76
N ALA A 92 16.42 4.20 16.95
CA ALA A 92 17.63 5.03 17.12
C ALA A 92 18.91 4.27 16.70
N LYS A 93 18.89 2.94 16.76
CA LYS A 93 20.04 2.07 16.44
C LYS A 93 20.06 1.58 15.00
N LEU A 94 18.93 1.62 14.30
CA LEU A 94 18.84 1.24 12.88
C LEU A 94 19.35 2.34 11.94
N PRO A 95 20.05 1.99 10.85
CA PRO A 95 20.52 2.95 9.85
C PRO A 95 19.34 3.67 9.16
N GLY A 96 19.57 4.90 8.70
CA GLY A 96 18.58 5.67 7.93
C GLY A 96 17.54 6.43 8.75
N ALA A 97 17.87 6.90 9.95
CA ALA A 97 16.97 7.70 10.79
C ALA A 97 16.43 8.97 10.07
N PRO A 98 15.11 9.05 9.78
CA PRO A 98 14.51 10.33 9.42
C PRO A 98 14.34 11.15 10.70
N GLN A 99 15.07 12.27 10.80
CA GLN A 99 14.90 13.24 11.87
C GLN A 99 13.46 13.76 11.88
N ALA A 100 12.73 13.50 12.96
CA ALA A 100 11.63 14.29 13.54
C ALA A 100 10.57 14.94 12.61
N ALA A 101 10.39 14.48 11.36
CA ALA A 101 9.43 15.10 10.44
C ALA A 101 7.98 14.67 10.69
N LEU A 102 7.75 13.47 11.25
CA LEU A 102 6.39 12.93 11.46
C LEU A 102 5.70 13.48 12.71
N ALA A 103 6.46 13.81 13.78
CA ALA A 103 5.89 14.45 14.97
C ALA A 103 5.45 15.91 14.71
N GLU A 104 6.06 16.57 13.71
CA GLU A 104 5.68 17.91 13.28
C GLU A 104 4.53 17.87 12.24
N ALA A 105 4.46 16.82 11.42
CA ALA A 105 3.36 16.59 10.48
C ALA A 105 2.01 16.37 11.20
N ASP A 106 2.00 15.64 12.32
CA ASP A 106 0.77 15.41 13.10
C ASP A 106 0.26 16.68 13.81
N ARG A 107 1.16 17.55 14.29
CA ARG A 107 0.78 18.87 14.85
C ARG A 107 0.27 19.83 13.78
N SER A 108 0.86 19.81 12.58
CA SER A 108 0.46 20.70 11.49
C SER A 108 -0.83 20.26 10.78
N MET A 109 -1.17 18.97 10.79
CA MET A 109 -2.44 18.48 10.20
C MET A 109 -3.65 18.74 11.10
N SER A 110 -3.49 18.74 12.43
CA SER A 110 -4.62 19.04 13.34
C SER A 110 -4.97 20.54 13.42
N GLY A 111 -4.11 21.45 12.94
CA GLY A 111 -4.31 22.90 13.05
C GLY A 111 -4.86 23.61 11.81
N ASN A 112 -4.70 23.04 10.61
CA ASN A 112 -4.76 23.84 9.38
C ASN A 112 -5.83 23.43 8.36
N ILE A 113 -6.76 22.54 8.71
CA ILE A 113 -7.95 22.29 7.87
C ILE A 113 -9.01 23.34 8.21
N ARG A 114 -8.82 24.56 7.70
CA ARG A 114 -9.87 25.57 7.58
C ARG A 114 -9.89 26.11 6.14
N GLN A 115 -11.08 26.11 5.59
CA GLN A 115 -11.46 26.20 4.19
C GLN A 115 -10.99 27.48 3.48
N HIS A 116 -10.75 27.37 2.16
CA HIS A 116 -10.49 28.47 1.22
C HIS A 116 -11.63 29.50 1.17
N PRO A 117 -11.34 30.73 0.70
CA PRO A 117 -11.90 31.08 -0.61
C PRO A 117 -10.93 31.83 -1.53
N HIS A 118 -11.11 31.61 -2.84
CA HIS A 118 -10.59 32.47 -3.89
C HIS A 118 -11.24 33.87 -3.83
N ARG A 119 -10.44 34.93 -3.64
CA ARG A 119 -10.63 36.23 -4.30
C ARG A 119 -9.36 37.06 -4.16
N GLY A 120 -8.87 37.58 -5.28
CA GLY A 120 -7.56 38.21 -5.37
C GLY A 120 -7.46 39.62 -4.80
N ALA A 121 -6.23 40.02 -4.52
CA ALA A 121 -5.67 41.34 -4.80
C ALA A 121 -4.22 41.38 -4.27
N GLY A 122 -3.26 41.56 -5.19
CA GLY A 122 -1.98 42.25 -4.94
C GLY A 122 -1.04 41.72 -3.85
N ARG A 123 -0.10 40.84 -4.21
CA ARG A 123 1.28 40.90 -3.69
C ARG A 123 2.24 40.34 -4.75
N GLN A 124 3.22 41.15 -5.12
CA GLN A 124 4.20 40.95 -6.19
C GLN A 124 4.90 39.57 -6.18
N PRO A 125 5.18 38.96 -7.34
CA PRO A 125 6.20 37.92 -7.44
C PRO A 125 7.58 38.60 -7.55
N GLN A 126 8.38 38.54 -6.49
CA GLN A 126 9.83 38.76 -6.62
C GLN A 126 10.40 37.60 -7.44
N GLY A 127 10.81 37.89 -8.67
CA GLY A 127 11.41 36.95 -9.60
C GLY A 127 12.63 36.27 -8.98
N ARG A 128 12.46 35.03 -8.53
CA ARG A 128 13.57 34.09 -8.40
C ARG A 128 13.93 33.63 -9.81
N LEU A 129 14.89 34.33 -10.40
CA LEU A 129 15.62 33.93 -11.59
C LEU A 129 16.14 32.50 -11.38
N LEU A 130 16.07 31.67 -12.42
CA LEU A 130 16.62 30.31 -12.44
C LEU A 130 18.06 30.31 -11.90
N PRO A 131 18.49 29.28 -11.13
CA PRO A 131 19.82 29.25 -10.56
C PRO A 131 20.87 29.40 -11.67
N ARG A 132 21.78 30.37 -11.51
CA ARG A 132 22.85 30.69 -12.48
C ARG A 132 23.60 29.49 -13.09
N PRO A 133 23.90 28.38 -12.38
CA PRO A 133 24.55 27.24 -13.01
C PRO A 133 23.65 26.51 -14.03
N LEU A 134 22.33 26.52 -13.83
CA LEU A 134 21.38 25.90 -14.76
C LEU A 134 21.27 26.70 -16.06
N LEU A 135 21.24 28.03 -15.97
CA LEU A 135 21.29 28.90 -17.15
C LEU A 135 22.61 28.75 -17.92
N ALA A 136 23.74 28.63 -17.22
CA ALA A 136 25.02 28.38 -17.86
C ALA A 136 25.04 27.03 -18.59
N LEU A 137 24.50 25.96 -17.98
CA LEU A 137 24.42 24.65 -18.61
C LEU A 137 23.51 24.65 -19.85
N VAL A 138 22.33 25.28 -19.76
CA VAL A 138 21.42 25.42 -20.90
C VAL A 138 22.05 26.25 -22.02
N ALA A 139 22.76 27.33 -21.68
CA ALA A 139 23.46 28.14 -22.67
C ALA A 139 24.58 27.35 -23.36
N VAL A 140 25.38 26.58 -22.62
CA VAL A 140 26.42 25.71 -23.18
C VAL A 140 25.81 24.63 -24.09
N LEU A 141 24.69 24.03 -23.70
CA LEU A 141 24.00 23.03 -24.51
C LEU A 141 23.47 23.62 -25.82
N LEU A 142 22.87 24.81 -25.77
CA LEU A 142 22.36 25.51 -26.95
C LEU A 142 23.48 25.97 -27.87
N ILE A 143 24.61 26.44 -27.33
CA ILE A 143 25.80 26.79 -28.12
C ILE A 143 26.38 25.53 -28.78
N GLY A 144 26.43 24.40 -28.07
CA GLY A 144 26.86 23.11 -28.63
C GLY A 144 25.96 22.66 -29.79
N ALA A 145 24.63 22.72 -29.61
CA ALA A 145 23.68 22.39 -30.66
C ALA A 145 23.78 23.32 -31.88
N ALA A 146 23.96 24.63 -31.66
CA ALA A 146 24.15 25.60 -32.74
C ALA A 146 25.48 25.38 -33.49
N ALA A 147 26.56 25.03 -32.77
CA ALA A 147 27.84 24.71 -33.38
C ALA A 147 27.75 23.45 -34.26
N VAL A 148 27.00 22.42 -33.84
CA VAL A 148 26.75 21.22 -34.65
C VAL A 148 25.97 21.54 -35.93
N PHE A 149 25.06 22.53 -35.87
CA PHE A 149 24.28 22.94 -37.04
C PHE A 149 25.06 23.85 -38.01
N TRP A 150 26.03 24.64 -37.51
CA TRP A 150 26.76 25.64 -38.29
C TRP A 150 28.13 25.19 -38.80
N LEU A 151 28.75 24.16 -38.19
CA LEU A 151 30.05 23.66 -38.65
C LEU A 151 29.92 22.69 -39.83
N PRO A 152 30.76 22.84 -40.88
CA PRO A 152 30.87 21.85 -41.96
C PRO A 152 31.25 20.46 -41.42
N GLN A 153 30.66 19.42 -41.98
CA GLN A 153 30.90 18.01 -41.61
C GLN A 153 32.40 17.60 -41.67
N SER A 154 33.25 18.36 -42.36
CA SER A 154 34.70 18.13 -42.46
C SER A 154 35.47 18.34 -41.15
N VAL A 155 34.93 19.10 -40.19
CA VAL A 155 35.58 19.33 -38.89
C VAL A 155 35.35 18.15 -37.94
N PHE A 156 34.21 17.46 -38.10
CA PHE A 156 33.87 16.27 -37.31
C PHE A 156 34.69 15.04 -37.72
N ASP A 157 35.09 14.94 -39.00
CA ASP A 157 35.93 13.86 -39.52
C ASP A 157 37.34 13.87 -38.89
N GLY A 158 37.93 15.06 -38.71
CA GLY A 158 39.21 15.23 -38.01
C GLY A 158 39.13 14.94 -36.50
N ALA A 159 37.96 15.21 -35.89
CA ALA A 159 37.69 14.91 -34.49
C ALA A 159 37.31 13.43 -34.23
N GLY A 160 37.02 12.64 -35.26
CA GLY A 160 36.94 11.18 -35.14
C GLY A 160 38.33 10.54 -35.04
N GLY A 161 39.26 10.96 -35.91
CA GLY A 161 40.58 10.34 -36.05
C GLY A 161 41.53 10.47 -34.84
N TRP A 162 41.39 11.50 -34.00
CA TRP A 162 42.17 11.61 -32.76
C TRP A 162 41.63 10.71 -31.65
N LEU A 163 40.32 10.44 -31.61
CA LEU A 163 39.69 9.55 -30.62
C LEU A 163 39.99 8.08 -30.91
N THR A 164 40.05 7.69 -32.18
CA THR A 164 40.50 6.37 -32.61
C THR A 164 41.99 6.15 -32.28
N LYS A 165 42.86 7.16 -32.46
CA LYS A 165 44.28 7.08 -32.05
C LYS A 165 44.51 6.96 -30.55
N LEU A 166 43.57 7.46 -29.73
CA LEU A 166 43.62 7.33 -28.27
C LEU A 166 43.10 5.96 -27.78
N THR A 167 42.22 5.31 -28.55
CA THR A 167 41.69 3.97 -28.22
C THR A 167 42.53 2.83 -28.79
N ASP A 168 43.19 3.01 -29.95
CA ASP A 168 44.08 2.01 -30.55
C ASP A 168 45.37 1.75 -29.73
N ARG A 169 45.80 2.73 -28.91
CA ARG A 169 46.98 2.59 -28.04
C ARG A 169 46.80 1.70 -26.80
N GLN A 170 45.60 1.16 -26.57
CA GLN A 170 45.33 0.21 -25.48
C GLN A 170 45.16 -1.25 -25.95
N GLY A 171 45.34 -1.52 -27.24
CA GLY A 171 45.03 -2.83 -27.87
C GLY A 171 46.21 -3.73 -28.23
N THR A 172 47.34 -3.73 -27.50
CA THR A 172 48.43 -4.69 -27.75
C THR A 172 49.03 -5.27 -26.45
N SER A 173 48.38 -6.32 -25.93
CA SER A 173 49.02 -7.54 -25.37
C SER A 173 48.06 -8.23 -24.42
N SER A 174 47.36 -9.26 -24.90
CA SER A 174 47.01 -10.48 -24.17
C SER A 174 46.31 -11.45 -25.12
N ALA A 175 47.08 -12.01 -26.06
CA ALA A 175 46.70 -13.22 -26.78
C ALA A 175 47.55 -14.36 -26.23
N THR A 176 46.98 -15.13 -25.29
CA THR A 176 47.35 -16.53 -25.07
C THR A 176 46.06 -17.25 -24.76
N GLY A 177 45.51 -17.87 -25.80
CA GLY A 177 44.38 -18.77 -25.68
C GLY A 177 44.81 -20.07 -25.01
N SER A 178 43.87 -20.64 -24.26
CA SER A 178 43.74 -22.09 -24.06
C SER A 178 42.28 -22.36 -23.72
N SER A 179 41.52 -22.74 -24.75
CA SER A 179 40.39 -23.64 -24.57
C SER A 179 40.97 -25.02 -24.27
N GLU A 180 40.52 -25.67 -23.21
CA GLU A 180 40.63 -27.12 -23.10
C GLU A 180 39.30 -27.70 -22.60
N SER A 181 38.92 -28.76 -23.30
CA SER A 181 37.62 -29.40 -23.38
C SER A 181 37.17 -30.10 -22.09
N ALA A 182 35.85 -30.21 -21.94
CA ALA A 182 35.19 -31.19 -21.08
C ALA A 182 35.52 -32.64 -21.52
N PRO A 183 35.30 -33.66 -20.65
CA PRO A 183 33.99 -34.32 -20.70
C PRO A 183 33.45 -34.86 -19.35
N ALA A 184 32.11 -34.99 -19.29
CA ALA A 184 31.38 -35.96 -18.46
C ALA A 184 31.41 -37.33 -19.17
N PRO A 185 31.29 -38.50 -18.48
CA PRO A 185 29.95 -38.99 -18.08
C PRO A 185 29.91 -39.97 -16.88
N ALA A 186 28.68 -40.35 -16.49
CA ALA A 186 28.21 -41.70 -16.11
C ALA A 186 27.45 -41.81 -14.76
N ALA A 187 26.19 -42.26 -14.88
CA ALA A 187 25.37 -42.94 -13.87
C ALA A 187 24.99 -44.33 -14.46
N PRO A 188 24.22 -45.24 -13.81
CA PRO A 188 24.00 -45.60 -12.39
C PRO A 188 24.31 -47.12 -12.15
N PRO A 189 24.11 -47.70 -10.94
CA PRO A 189 22.87 -48.47 -10.61
C PRO A 189 22.51 -48.31 -9.11
N GLY A 190 21.38 -48.71 -8.51
CA GLY A 190 20.23 -49.57 -8.78
C GLY A 190 19.68 -50.04 -7.41
N MET A 191 18.37 -50.33 -7.33
CA MET A 191 17.63 -50.94 -6.18
C MET A 191 17.43 -50.03 -4.93
N VAL A 192 16.26 -49.92 -4.29
CA VAL A 192 15.16 -50.88 -4.05
C VAL A 192 13.82 -50.12 -4.00
N VAL A 193 12.80 -50.72 -4.60
CA VAL A 193 11.38 -50.37 -4.48
C VAL A 193 10.81 -51.18 -3.32
N GLU A 194 10.17 -50.52 -2.35
CA GLU A 194 9.26 -51.20 -1.42
C GLU A 194 8.00 -50.34 -1.23
N PRO A 195 6.84 -50.76 -1.75
CA PRO A 195 5.57 -50.11 -1.52
C PRO A 195 4.86 -50.83 -0.37
N VAL A 196 4.77 -50.20 0.80
CA VAL A 196 3.86 -50.67 1.84
C VAL A 196 2.45 -50.11 1.58
N VAL A 197 1.59 -51.05 1.23
CA VAL A 197 0.14 -50.96 1.14
C VAL A 197 -0.45 -51.31 2.51
N ALA A 198 -1.33 -50.47 3.04
CA ALA A 198 -2.40 -50.83 3.97
C ALA A 198 -3.48 -49.74 3.78
N ALA A 199 -4.55 -49.91 3.01
CA ALA A 199 -5.63 -50.90 3.08
C ALA A 199 -6.36 -50.89 4.43
N ALA A 200 -7.34 -49.99 4.56
CA ALA A 200 -8.60 -50.27 5.24
C ALA A 200 -9.70 -49.43 4.57
N ALA A 201 -10.53 -50.13 3.81
CA ALA A 201 -11.74 -49.63 3.18
C ALA A 201 -12.98 -49.99 4.01
N SER A 202 -13.99 -49.15 3.87
CA SER A 202 -15.44 -49.43 3.93
C SER A 202 -16.11 -49.72 5.28
N ALA A 203 -16.94 -48.77 5.69
CA ALA A 203 -18.38 -48.91 5.97
C ALA A 203 -18.90 -47.50 6.33
N GLY A 204 -20.05 -46.99 5.90
CA GLY A 204 -21.18 -47.51 5.16
C GLY A 204 -22.21 -46.38 5.06
N ALA A 205 -23.12 -46.55 4.10
CA ALA A 205 -24.24 -45.70 3.72
C ALA A 205 -24.97 -44.91 4.82
N ALA A 206 -25.30 -43.65 4.51
CA ALA A 206 -26.64 -43.10 4.69
C ALA A 206 -26.78 -41.78 3.91
N ALA A 207 -27.29 -41.88 2.68
CA ALA A 207 -28.12 -40.81 2.13
C ALA A 207 -29.50 -40.92 2.78
N PRO A 208 -30.10 -39.79 3.17
CA PRO A 208 -31.49 -39.61 2.83
C PRO A 208 -31.82 -38.22 2.29
N ALA A 209 -32.80 -38.25 1.40
CA ALA A 209 -33.81 -37.24 1.15
C ALA A 209 -33.35 -35.87 0.62
N ALA A 210 -33.53 -35.73 -0.69
CA ALA A 210 -34.00 -34.50 -1.29
C ALA A 210 -35.25 -34.02 -0.52
N GLU A 211 -35.11 -32.89 0.16
CA GLU A 211 -36.23 -32.14 0.71
C GLU A 211 -36.42 -30.86 -0.10
N ALA A 212 -37.68 -30.60 -0.39
CA ALA A 212 -38.18 -29.75 -1.44
C ALA A 212 -37.65 -28.31 -1.39
N VAL A 213 -37.32 -27.79 -2.57
CA VAL A 213 -37.37 -26.36 -2.90
C VAL A 213 -38.73 -25.78 -2.51
N PRO A 214 -38.81 -24.83 -1.56
CA PRO A 214 -39.94 -23.93 -1.50
C PRO A 214 -39.72 -22.84 -2.54
N ALA A 215 -40.75 -22.65 -3.37
CA ALA A 215 -40.84 -21.61 -4.37
C ALA A 215 -40.56 -20.21 -3.80
N ALA A 216 -39.92 -19.40 -4.64
CA ALA A 216 -39.73 -17.98 -4.43
C ALA A 216 -41.03 -17.24 -4.06
N PRO A 217 -41.03 -16.38 -3.03
CA PRO A 217 -41.95 -15.27 -2.96
C PRO A 217 -41.46 -14.16 -3.90
N ALA A 218 -42.22 -13.93 -4.97
CA ALA A 218 -42.20 -12.69 -5.73
C ALA A 218 -42.47 -11.49 -4.79
N PRO A 219 -41.94 -10.30 -5.13
CA PRO A 219 -41.72 -9.22 -4.18
C PRO A 219 -43.03 -8.62 -3.67
N ALA A 220 -43.19 -8.59 -2.35
CA ALA A 220 -44.23 -7.80 -1.72
C ALA A 220 -43.85 -6.31 -1.82
N PRO A 221 -44.80 -5.43 -2.17
CA PRO A 221 -44.55 -4.01 -2.39
C PRO A 221 -44.10 -3.33 -1.09
N GLU A 222 -42.94 -2.68 -1.16
CA GLU A 222 -42.35 -1.89 -0.08
C GLU A 222 -43.32 -0.78 0.35
N PRO A 223 -43.56 -0.60 1.67
CA PRO A 223 -44.44 0.45 2.16
C PRO A 223 -43.90 1.83 1.77
N ALA A 224 -44.81 2.67 1.27
CA ALA A 224 -44.56 4.08 1.03
C ALA A 224 -44.21 4.79 2.35
N ALA A 225 -42.91 4.99 2.60
CA ALA A 225 -42.40 5.81 3.69
C ALA A 225 -42.26 7.28 3.21
N ALA A 226 -42.61 8.18 4.12
CA ALA A 226 -42.94 9.59 3.92
C ALA A 226 -41.92 10.46 3.13
N PRO A 227 -42.39 11.55 2.49
CA PRO A 227 -41.56 12.41 1.68
C PRO A 227 -40.84 13.44 2.58
N GLY A 228 -39.55 13.23 2.76
CA GLY A 228 -38.65 14.20 3.40
C GLY A 228 -37.34 13.50 3.70
N ASP A 229 -36.27 13.87 2.99
CA ASP A 229 -34.90 13.37 3.20
C ASP A 229 -34.59 11.93 2.75
N MET A 230 -35.39 11.41 1.83
CA MET A 230 -35.15 10.11 1.21
C MET A 230 -34.07 10.19 0.11
N LEU A 231 -33.01 9.41 0.27
CA LEU A 231 -32.01 9.07 -0.74
C LEU A 231 -32.32 7.68 -1.28
N VAL A 232 -32.53 7.57 -2.58
CA VAL A 232 -32.74 6.28 -3.26
C VAL A 232 -31.58 6.04 -4.20
N LEU A 233 -30.89 4.92 -4.04
CA LEU A 233 -29.81 4.49 -4.92
C LEU A 233 -30.23 3.19 -5.61
N THR A 234 -30.26 3.19 -6.94
CA THR A 234 -30.63 2.03 -7.74
C THR A 234 -29.44 1.59 -8.58
N ALA A 235 -28.97 0.37 -8.37
CA ALA A 235 -27.87 -0.21 -9.15
C ALA A 235 -28.36 -0.70 -10.52
N ALA A 236 -28.76 0.21 -11.41
CA ALA A 236 -29.47 -0.11 -12.65
C ALA A 236 -28.66 -0.90 -13.68
N ARG A 237 -27.34 -0.69 -13.77
CA ARG A 237 -26.51 -1.20 -14.87
C ARG A 237 -25.44 -2.22 -14.45
N GLY A 238 -25.34 -2.55 -13.17
CA GLY A 238 -24.39 -3.52 -12.66
C GLY A 238 -24.18 -3.39 -11.15
N GLU A 239 -23.32 -4.25 -10.60
CA GLU A 239 -22.97 -4.18 -9.18
C GLU A 239 -22.23 -2.88 -8.83
N SER A 240 -22.46 -2.37 -7.62
CA SER A 240 -21.82 -1.14 -7.12
C SER A 240 -21.58 -1.19 -5.62
N TRP A 241 -20.42 -0.68 -5.19
CA TRP A 241 -20.13 -0.48 -3.77
C TRP A 241 -20.71 0.86 -3.31
N ILE A 242 -21.58 0.84 -2.31
CA ILE A 242 -22.24 2.05 -1.81
C ILE A 242 -21.94 2.22 -0.33
N THR A 243 -21.46 3.40 0.05
CA THR A 243 -21.30 3.82 1.44
C THR A 243 -22.08 5.11 1.69
N VAL A 244 -22.95 5.10 2.69
CA VAL A 244 -23.73 6.26 3.13
C VAL A 244 -23.49 6.47 4.62
N SER A 245 -23.08 7.66 5.01
CA SER A 245 -22.84 8.06 6.40
C SER A 245 -23.44 9.41 6.73
N GLU A 246 -23.91 9.59 7.96
CA GLU A 246 -24.43 10.85 8.47
C GLU A 246 -23.31 11.78 8.98
N ALA A 247 -23.65 13.04 9.25
CA ALA A 247 -22.74 14.07 9.76
C ALA A 247 -22.01 13.70 11.06
N GLY A 248 -22.58 12.81 11.87
CA GLY A 248 -21.98 12.28 13.09
C GLY A 248 -21.01 11.10 12.88
N GLY A 249 -20.69 10.76 11.62
CA GLY A 249 -19.84 9.60 11.28
C GLY A 249 -20.53 8.24 11.38
N LYS A 250 -21.81 8.21 11.76
CA LYS A 250 -22.63 7.00 11.79
C LYS A 250 -22.86 6.51 10.35
N VAL A 251 -22.37 5.32 10.04
CA VAL A 251 -22.54 4.67 8.73
C VAL A 251 -23.92 4.03 8.68
N LEU A 252 -24.77 4.47 7.75
CA LEU A 252 -26.12 3.91 7.52
C LEU A 252 -26.07 2.69 6.61
N LEU A 253 -25.21 2.74 5.59
CA LEU A 253 -25.04 1.67 4.62
C LEU A 253 -23.56 1.59 4.23
N ARG A 254 -23.00 0.37 4.22
CA ARG A 254 -21.69 0.11 3.62
C ARG A 254 -21.66 -1.32 3.10
N ARG A 255 -22.09 -1.51 1.86
CA ARG A 255 -22.11 -2.83 1.22
C ARG A 255 -22.04 -2.72 -0.29
N LEU A 256 -21.82 -3.88 -0.91
CA LEU A 256 -21.98 -4.08 -2.33
C LEU A 256 -23.48 -4.30 -2.61
N VAL A 257 -24.00 -3.54 -3.56
CA VAL A 257 -25.40 -3.57 -4.01
C VAL A 257 -25.41 -4.27 -5.37
N ALA A 258 -26.24 -5.30 -5.48
CA ALA A 258 -26.31 -6.13 -6.68
C ALA A 258 -27.00 -5.38 -7.83
N SER A 259 -26.77 -5.81 -9.07
CA SER A 259 -27.45 -5.22 -10.23
C SER A 259 -28.97 -5.36 -10.11
N GLY A 260 -29.70 -4.28 -10.35
CA GLY A 260 -31.16 -4.19 -10.22
C GLY A 260 -31.66 -3.94 -8.80
N GLU A 261 -30.78 -3.91 -7.79
CA GLU A 261 -31.17 -3.67 -6.40
C GLU A 261 -31.34 -2.16 -6.13
N THR A 262 -32.44 -1.80 -5.46
CA THR A 262 -32.74 -0.43 -5.03
C THR A 262 -32.62 -0.33 -3.52
N VAL A 263 -31.85 0.64 -3.05
CA VAL A 263 -31.66 0.92 -1.63
C VAL A 263 -32.25 2.29 -1.31
N LYS A 264 -33.26 2.32 -0.44
CA LYS A 264 -33.88 3.54 0.07
C LYS A 264 -33.34 3.81 1.46
N LEU A 265 -32.80 5.01 1.68
CA LEU A 265 -32.22 5.43 2.95
C LEU A 265 -32.75 6.81 3.30
N SER A 266 -33.05 6.99 4.57
CA SER A 266 -33.34 8.30 5.17
C SER A 266 -32.44 8.43 6.39
N GLY A 267 -31.88 9.61 6.61
CA GLY A 267 -30.95 9.85 7.71
C GLY A 267 -30.74 11.32 8.01
N SER A 268 -30.00 11.59 9.07
CA SER A 268 -29.70 12.96 9.49
C SER A 268 -28.72 13.63 8.52
N LEU A 269 -29.07 14.83 8.07
CA LEU A 269 -28.26 15.64 7.18
C LEU A 269 -27.08 16.29 7.93
N PRO A 270 -25.94 16.55 7.26
CA PRO A 270 -25.59 16.12 5.91
C PRO A 270 -25.33 14.61 5.77
N LEU A 271 -25.84 14.03 4.68
CA LEU A 271 -25.51 12.66 4.28
C LEU A 271 -24.32 12.67 3.33
N SER A 272 -23.23 12.03 3.72
CA SER A 272 -22.08 11.76 2.85
C SER A 272 -22.29 10.43 2.13
N VAL A 273 -22.29 10.48 0.80
CA VAL A 273 -22.53 9.34 -0.07
C VAL A 273 -21.31 9.10 -0.95
N VAL A 274 -20.81 7.88 -0.92
CA VAL A 274 -19.72 7.40 -1.76
C VAL A 274 -20.22 6.20 -2.57
N VAL A 275 -20.23 6.35 -3.89
CA VAL A 275 -20.65 5.32 -4.83
C VAL A 275 -19.45 4.90 -5.68
N GLY A 276 -19.05 3.64 -5.59
CA GLY A 276 -18.05 3.01 -6.45
C GLY A 276 -18.70 2.42 -7.70
N ARG A 277 -18.02 2.52 -8.86
CA ARG A 277 -18.63 2.25 -10.17
C ARG A 277 -19.92 3.05 -10.37
N ALA A 278 -19.82 4.36 -10.16
CA ALA A 278 -20.92 5.32 -10.23
C ALA A 278 -21.67 5.29 -11.57
N SER A 279 -21.02 4.87 -12.65
CA SER A 279 -21.67 4.60 -13.94
C SER A 279 -22.80 3.57 -13.84
N ASN A 280 -22.79 2.68 -12.85
CA ASN A 280 -23.76 1.60 -12.72
C ASN A 280 -25.00 1.98 -11.89
N VAL A 281 -24.97 3.13 -11.21
CA VAL A 281 -25.97 3.52 -10.22
C VAL A 281 -26.69 4.78 -10.65
N ASP A 282 -28.02 4.76 -10.55
CA ASP A 282 -28.86 5.94 -10.64
C ASP A 282 -29.23 6.39 -9.21
N VAL A 283 -29.04 7.68 -8.93
CA VAL A 283 -29.30 8.26 -7.60
C VAL A 283 -30.46 9.23 -7.71
N LEU A 284 -31.42 9.09 -6.79
CA LEU A 284 -32.51 10.02 -6.60
C LEU A 284 -32.38 10.64 -5.20
N VAL A 285 -32.09 11.93 -5.16
CA VAL A 285 -32.02 12.70 -3.92
C VAL A 285 -33.34 13.46 -3.77
N ARG A 286 -34.14 13.12 -2.76
CA ARG A 286 -35.45 13.76 -2.51
C ARG A 286 -36.36 13.71 -3.76
N GLY A 287 -36.32 12.60 -4.50
CA GLY A 287 -37.08 12.40 -5.74
C GLY A 287 -36.51 13.09 -7.00
N LYS A 288 -35.41 13.84 -6.90
CA LYS A 288 -34.71 14.42 -8.05
C LYS A 288 -33.57 13.52 -8.49
N ALA A 289 -33.51 13.19 -9.78
CA ALA A 289 -32.37 12.48 -10.35
C ALA A 289 -31.10 13.32 -10.15
N PHE A 290 -30.08 12.70 -9.58
CA PHE A 290 -28.79 13.30 -9.33
C PHE A 290 -27.75 12.62 -10.21
N ASP A 291 -27.17 13.40 -11.13
CA ASP A 291 -26.18 12.88 -12.06
C ASP A 291 -24.83 12.68 -11.38
N LEU A 292 -24.34 11.44 -11.42
CA LEU A 292 -23.03 11.06 -10.87
C LEU A 292 -21.90 11.21 -11.89
N ALA A 293 -22.19 11.36 -13.19
CA ALA A 293 -21.19 11.49 -14.25
C ALA A 293 -20.15 12.59 -13.99
N PRO A 294 -20.52 13.83 -13.57
CA PRO A 294 -19.53 14.87 -13.29
C PRO A 294 -18.66 14.59 -12.05
N LEU A 295 -19.10 13.68 -11.17
CA LEU A 295 -18.42 13.36 -9.91
C LEU A 295 -17.58 12.07 -10.00
N ALA A 296 -17.82 11.25 -11.01
CA ALA A 296 -17.06 10.04 -11.29
C ALA A 296 -15.67 10.41 -11.84
N LYS A 297 -14.68 10.55 -10.94
CA LYS A 297 -13.26 10.71 -11.33
C LYS A 297 -12.74 9.42 -11.98
N SER A 298 -11.51 9.44 -12.53
CA SER A 298 -10.87 8.36 -13.31
C SER A 298 -10.86 6.95 -12.70
N GLY A 299 -11.27 6.78 -11.44
CA GLY A 299 -11.49 5.47 -10.78
C GLY A 299 -12.95 5.03 -10.68
N GLY A 300 -13.89 5.71 -11.36
CA GLY A 300 -15.32 5.36 -11.33
C GLY A 300 -16.00 5.58 -9.98
N VAL A 301 -15.40 6.34 -9.07
CA VAL A 301 -15.96 6.64 -7.74
C VAL A 301 -16.54 8.05 -7.74
N ALA A 302 -17.83 8.17 -7.42
CA ALA A 302 -18.51 9.43 -7.17
C ALA A 302 -18.64 9.66 -5.66
N ARG A 303 -18.34 10.88 -5.21
CA ARG A 303 -18.51 11.33 -3.82
C ARG A 303 -19.35 12.59 -3.83
N PHE A 304 -20.45 12.60 -3.10
CA PHE A 304 -21.28 13.78 -2.93
C PHE A 304 -21.87 13.84 -1.53
N GLU A 305 -22.26 15.03 -1.15
CA GLU A 305 -22.89 15.30 0.13
C GLU A 305 -24.28 15.85 -0.13
N VAL A 306 -25.30 15.25 0.47
CA VAL A 306 -26.67 15.76 0.46
C VAL A 306 -26.80 16.70 1.64
N LYS A 307 -26.93 18.00 1.35
CA LYS A 307 -27.15 19.06 2.36
C LYS A 307 -28.64 19.39 2.47
N SER A 308 -28.99 20.00 3.60
CA SER A 308 -30.36 20.46 3.87
C SER A 308 -30.87 21.42 2.80
#